data_AF-A0A1N6ZMC3-F1
#
_entry.id   AF-A0A1N6ZMC3-F1
#
_cell.length_a   1.000
_cell.length_b   1.000
_cell.length_c   1.000
_cell.angle_alpha   90.00
_cell.angle_beta   90.00
_cell.angle_gamma   90.00
#
_symmetry.space_group_name_H-M   'P 1'
#
loop_
_entity.id
_entity.type
_entity.pdbx_description
1 polymer ?
#
loop_
_entity_poly.entity_id
_entity_poly.type
_entity_poly.pdbx_seq_one_letter_code
_entity_poly.pdbx_strand_id
1 'polypeptide(L)'
;MRPVVFPHWFHRIRFRCKVCHAELGFKMRAGANQIKMTDIIDGRFCGACHDGETAWSVENCDLCHSGKAGLPPGIFGGHETLGPGRW
;
A
#
# COMPACT_ATOMS: atom_id res chain seq x y z
N MET A 1 11.80 -8.99 7.11
CA MET A 1 10.57 -8.20 7.21
C MET A 1 9.43 -8.95 6.53
N ARG A 2 8.21 -8.93 7.07
CA ARG A 2 7.02 -9.57 6.46
C ARG A 2 6.61 -8.84 5.16
N PRO A 3 5.92 -9.49 4.21
CA PRO A 3 5.45 -8.79 3.02
C PRO A 3 4.39 -7.74 3.36
N VAL A 4 4.36 -6.67 2.57
CA VAL A 4 3.39 -5.58 2.73
C VAL A 4 2.07 -5.95 2.09
N VAL A 5 0.96 -5.66 2.78
CA VAL A 5 -0.40 -5.83 2.25
C VAL A 5 -1.04 -4.45 2.12
N PHE A 6 -1.51 -4.12 0.91
CA PHE A 6 -2.21 -2.87 0.65
C PHE A 6 -3.72 -3.10 0.44
N PRO A 7 -4.57 -2.77 1.44
CA PRO A 7 -6.01 -2.93 1.31
C PRO A 7 -6.64 -1.75 0.55
N HIS A 8 -6.88 -1.92 -0.76
CA HIS A 8 -7.57 -0.89 -1.56
C HIS A 8 -8.92 -0.47 -0.94
N TRP A 9 -9.68 -1.41 -0.37
CA TRP A 9 -11.01 -1.16 0.19
C TRP A 9 -11.01 -0.12 1.32
N PHE A 10 -9.99 -0.12 2.18
CA PHE A 10 -9.92 0.81 3.31
C PHE A 10 -9.56 2.22 2.83
N HIS A 11 -8.59 2.31 1.91
CA HIS A 11 -8.14 3.59 1.36
C HIS A 11 -9.23 4.26 0.53
N ARG A 12 -10.01 3.48 -0.22
CA ARG A 12 -11.09 4.00 -1.08
C ARG A 12 -12.37 4.41 -0.34
N ILE A 13 -12.46 4.19 0.98
CA ILE A 13 -13.51 4.80 1.82
C ILE A 13 -13.25 6.30 1.99
N ARG A 14 -11.98 6.72 2.01
CA ARG A 14 -11.58 8.11 2.26
C ARG A 14 -11.08 8.84 1.01
N PHE A 15 -10.47 8.12 0.07
CA PHE A 15 -9.78 8.71 -1.08
C PHE A 15 -10.31 8.18 -2.41
N ARG A 16 -10.27 9.03 -3.44
CA ARG A 16 -10.62 8.65 -4.81
C ARG A 16 -9.42 8.06 -5.53
N CYS A 17 -9.67 7.24 -6.55
CA CYS A 17 -8.64 6.59 -7.36
C CYS A 17 -7.58 7.57 -7.91
N LYS A 18 -7.99 8.80 -8.24
CA LYS A 18 -7.12 9.87 -8.78
C LYS A 18 -5.98 10.22 -7.83
N VAL A 19 -6.24 10.26 -6.52
CA VAL A 19 -5.23 10.64 -5.52
C VAL A 19 -4.04 9.69 -5.62
N CYS A 20 -4.29 8.39 -5.64
CA CYS A 20 -3.20 7.41 -5.71
C CYS A 20 -2.61 7.30 -7.13
N HIS A 21 -3.45 7.15 -8.15
CA HIS A 21 -2.97 6.73 -9.47
C HIS A 21 -2.56 7.88 -10.41
N ALA A 22 -3.08 9.09 -10.20
CA ALA A 22 -2.70 10.25 -11.00
C ALA A 22 -1.81 11.21 -10.20
N GLU A 23 -2.19 11.56 -8.97
CA GLU A 23 -1.48 12.57 -8.18
C GLU A 23 -0.20 12.00 -7.55
N LEU A 24 -0.30 10.84 -6.87
CA LEU A 24 0.87 10.16 -6.29
C LEU A 24 1.63 9.26 -7.28
N GLY A 25 1.11 9.10 -8.50
CA GLY A 25 1.81 8.39 -9.59
C GLY A 25 1.90 6.87 -9.43
N PHE A 26 1.05 6.24 -8.60
CA PHE A 26 0.98 4.78 -8.56
C PHE A 26 0.47 4.23 -9.89
N LYS A 27 1.29 3.46 -10.60
CA LYS A 27 0.86 2.77 -11.81
C LYS A 27 -0.29 1.81 -11.51
N MET A 28 -1.33 1.79 -12.34
CA MET A 28 -2.47 0.87 -12.28
C MET A 28 -2.09 -0.56 -12.71
N ARG A 29 -1.01 -1.10 -12.15
CA ARG A 29 -0.51 -2.46 -12.38
C ARG A 29 0.21 -2.94 -11.13
N ALA A 30 -0.22 -4.08 -10.59
CA ALA A 30 0.41 -4.67 -9.42
C ALA A 30 1.91 -4.95 -9.70
N GLY A 31 2.76 -4.66 -8.71
CA GLY A 31 4.23 -4.77 -8.80
C GLY A 31 4.91 -3.89 -9.84
N ALA A 32 4.22 -2.92 -10.44
CA ALA A 32 4.82 -2.00 -11.41
C ALA A 32 5.56 -0.82 -10.77
N ASN A 33 5.31 -0.57 -9.49
CA ASN A 33 5.92 0.50 -8.71
C ASN A 33 7.02 -0.12 -7.83
N GLN A 34 8.25 0.35 -7.99
CA GLN A 34 9.34 0.01 -7.10
C GLN A 34 9.36 1.08 -6.00
N ILE A 35 9.10 0.66 -4.75
CA ILE A 35 8.97 1.56 -3.61
C ILE A 35 10.01 1.16 -2.59
N LYS A 36 10.86 2.10 -2.18
CA LYS A 36 11.82 1.92 -1.10
C LYS A 36 11.33 2.62 0.16
N MET A 37 11.78 2.15 1.32
CA MET A 37 11.45 2.80 2.59
C MET A 37 12.02 4.23 2.65
N THR A 38 13.17 4.48 2.05
CA THR A 38 13.76 5.83 1.92
C THR A 38 12.78 6.78 1.24
N ASP A 39 12.15 6.33 0.16
CA ASP A 39 11.19 7.13 -0.59
C ASP A 39 9.94 7.46 0.24
N ILE A 40 9.54 6.53 1.10
CA ILE A 40 8.40 6.69 2.00
C ILE A 40 8.75 7.72 3.09
N ILE A 41 9.95 7.64 3.66
CA ILE A 41 10.43 8.63 4.65
C ILE A 41 10.51 10.03 4.02
N ASP A 42 10.89 10.12 2.74
CA ASP A 42 10.91 11.37 1.96
C ASP A 42 9.50 11.88 1.56
N GLY A 43 8.43 11.31 2.13
CA GLY A 43 7.05 11.74 1.88
C GLY A 43 6.45 11.26 0.55
N ARG A 44 7.09 10.32 -0.14
CA ARG A 44 6.58 9.77 -1.41
C ARG A 44 5.76 8.50 -1.17
N PHE A 45 4.93 8.15 -2.15
CA PHE A 45 4.10 6.93 -2.10
C PHE A 45 3.25 6.85 -0.81
N CYS A 46 3.51 5.87 0.04
CA CYS A 46 2.82 5.68 1.32
C CYS A 46 3.05 6.88 2.27
N GLY A 47 4.25 7.47 2.23
CA GLY A 47 4.65 8.57 3.09
C GLY A 47 3.91 9.88 2.83
N ALA A 48 3.24 10.00 1.69
CA ALA A 48 2.43 11.18 1.37
C ALA A 48 1.19 11.30 2.27
N CYS A 49 0.83 10.23 2.99
CA CYS A 49 -0.27 10.24 3.95
C CYS A 49 0.12 9.57 5.28
N HIS A 50 1.04 8.60 5.28
CA HIS A 50 1.56 8.00 6.52
C HIS A 50 2.67 8.87 7.13
N ASP A 51 2.33 10.13 7.39
CA ASP A 51 3.22 11.19 7.87
C ASP A 51 3.11 11.44 9.39
N GLY A 52 2.16 10.79 10.06
CA GLY A 52 1.86 11.01 11.48
C GLY A 52 0.76 12.05 11.74
N GLU A 53 0.25 12.70 10.70
CA GLU A 53 -0.81 13.71 10.75
C GLU A 53 -2.06 13.24 9.99
N THR A 54 -1.90 12.92 8.70
CA THR A 54 -2.97 12.43 7.82
C THR A 54 -3.35 10.99 8.16
N ALA A 55 -2.35 10.17 8.44
CA ALA A 55 -2.48 8.80 8.92
C ALA A 55 -1.33 8.46 9.88
N TRP A 56 -1.35 7.27 10.46
CA TRP A 56 -0.28 6.83 11.37
C TRP A 56 1.10 6.86 10.71
N SER A 57 2.12 7.19 11.51
CA SER A 57 3.52 7.27 11.08
C SER A 57 4.05 5.92 10.56
N VAL A 58 4.98 6.02 9.61
CA VAL A 58 5.71 4.92 8.96
C VAL A 58 6.60 4.11 9.89
N GLU A 59 6.83 4.57 11.12
CA GLU A 59 7.54 3.85 12.17
C GLU A 59 6.79 2.58 12.64
N ASN A 60 5.48 2.52 12.40
CA ASN A 60 4.64 1.38 12.76
C ASN A 60 4.76 0.25 11.71
N CYS A 61 5.94 -0.35 11.63
CA CYS A 61 6.34 -1.34 10.62
C CYS A 61 5.29 -2.45 10.42
N ASP A 62 4.73 -2.97 11.51
CA ASP A 62 3.81 -4.12 11.49
C ASP A 62 2.44 -3.84 10.88
N LEU A 63 2.03 -2.56 10.78
CA LEU A 63 0.77 -2.17 10.16
C LEU A 63 0.82 -2.32 8.64
N CYS A 64 1.96 -1.99 8.03
CA CYS A 64 2.17 -2.16 6.59
C CYS A 64 2.63 -3.59 6.29
N HIS A 65 3.61 -4.09 7.03
CA HIS A 65 4.19 -5.42 6.86
C HIS A 65 3.32 -6.49 7.53
N SER A 66 2.03 -6.52 7.20
CA SER A 66 1.02 -7.35 7.85
C SER A 66 0.86 -8.75 7.22
N GLY A 67 1.60 -9.07 6.16
CA GLY A 67 1.54 -10.40 5.54
C GLY A 67 2.05 -11.53 6.43
N LYS A 68 1.81 -12.78 6.03
CA LYS A 68 2.26 -13.96 6.80
C LYS A 68 3.79 -14.02 6.85
N ALA A 69 4.33 -14.30 8.04
CA ALA A 69 5.77 -14.46 8.23
C ALA A 69 6.32 -15.63 7.40
N GLY A 70 7.51 -15.46 6.84
CA GLY A 70 8.19 -16.48 6.03
C GLY A 70 7.72 -16.59 4.57
N LEU A 71 6.70 -15.83 4.15
CA LEU A 71 6.33 -15.77 2.73
C LEU A 71 7.23 -14.80 1.97
N PRO A 72 7.67 -15.16 0.74
CA PRO A 72 8.36 -14.22 -0.12
C PRO A 72 7.41 -13.08 -0.54
N PRO A 73 7.92 -11.85 -0.72
CA PRO A 73 7.13 -10.79 -1.33
C PRO A 73 6.74 -11.19 -2.76
N GLY A 74 5.46 -11.01 -3.09
CA GLY A 74 4.90 -11.39 -4.37
C GLY A 74 3.53 -10.77 -4.58
N ILE A 75 3.08 -10.73 -5.83
CA ILE A 75 1.72 -10.34 -6.17
C ILE A 75 0.86 -11.59 -6.04
N PHE A 76 0.12 -11.71 -4.93
CA PHE A 76 -0.84 -12.78 -4.72
C PHE A 76 -2.25 -12.20 -4.89
N GLY A 77 -2.98 -12.67 -5.91
CA GLY A 77 -4.23 -12.05 -6.36
C GLY A 77 -3.97 -10.90 -7.33
N GLY A 78 -4.53 -10.99 -8.54
CA GLY A 78 -4.43 -9.94 -9.55
C GLY A 78 -5.31 -8.73 -9.25
N HIS A 79 -5.39 -7.81 -10.21
CA HIS A 79 -6.36 -6.71 -10.29
C HIS A 79 -7.85 -7.14 -10.24
N GLU A 80 -8.12 -8.44 -10.22
CA GLU A 80 -9.43 -9.00 -10.02
C GLU A 80 -9.83 -8.78 -8.56
N THR A 81 -10.43 -7.63 -8.29
CA THR A 81 -11.39 -7.55 -7.20
C THR A 81 -12.55 -8.46 -7.56
N LEU A 82 -12.40 -9.78 -7.40
CA LEU A 82 -13.54 -10.57 -7.00
C LEU A 82 -13.98 -9.92 -5.69
N GLY A 83 -15.19 -9.36 -5.70
CA GLY A 83 -15.77 -8.66 -4.56
C GLY A 83 -15.73 -9.47 -3.27
N PRO A 84 -16.30 -8.92 -2.19
CA PRO A 84 -15.98 -9.32 -0.81
C PRO A 84 -16.29 -10.80 -0.57
N GLY A 85 -15.26 -11.66 -0.57
CA GLY A 85 -15.50 -13.07 -0.27
C GLY A 85 -14.51 -14.05 -0.84
N ARG A 86 -13.25 -13.97 -0.41
CA ARG A 86 -12.37 -15.13 -0.18
C ARG A 86 -11.11 -14.65 0.55
N TRP A 87 -11.14 -14.83 1.86
CA TRP A 87 -9.97 -14.75 2.74
C TRP A 87 -9.07 -15.96 2.52
#